data_AF-A0A521KNZ9-F1
#
_entry.id   AF-A0A521KNZ9-F1
#
_cell.length_a   1.000
_cell.length_b   1.000
_cell.length_c   1.000
_cell.angle_alpha   90.00
_cell.angle_beta   90.00
_cell.angle_gamma   90.00
#
_symmetry.space_group_name_H-M   'P 1'
#
loop_
_entity.id
_entity.type
_entity.pdbx_description
1 polymer ?
#
loop_
_entity_poly.entity_id
_entity_poly.type
_entity_poly.pdbx_seq_one_letter_code
_entity_poly.pdbx_strand_id
1 'polypeptide(L)'
;MRGARGGVRMSSNAPIPPLVRTTQVAWPQESAFWRFTQDFGAWWPIRTHSVGGAKTRSAVFEGRVGGTIHEIFHDGGRSIWGTVLVWDPPRRVVFTWHPSRPPETAGEVEIRFEPADTRSTYPRFADARIAATTPPDDGPVTGTRVVLVHSHWERCGDGARRMRRGYGLGWRYVLDVWAGRRTFTVLALDAITALVRVFKR
;
A
#
# COMPACT_ATOMS: atom_id res chain seq x y z
N MET A 1 26.63 -48.55 -8.92
CA MET A 1 26.06 -47.61 -7.93
C MET A 1 25.78 -46.29 -8.65
N ARG A 2 24.50 -45.91 -8.81
CA ARG A 2 24.07 -44.71 -9.56
C ARG A 2 24.15 -43.47 -8.66
N GLY A 3 24.84 -42.43 -9.12
CA GLY A 3 24.91 -41.13 -8.47
C GLY A 3 23.58 -40.38 -8.54
N ALA A 4 23.13 -39.89 -7.39
CA ALA A 4 21.99 -39.01 -7.26
C ALA A 4 22.36 -37.61 -7.79
N ARG A 5 21.72 -37.17 -8.87
CA ARG A 5 21.75 -35.76 -9.29
C ARG A 5 20.78 -34.98 -8.41
N GLY A 6 21.32 -34.12 -7.54
CA GLY A 6 20.55 -33.08 -6.87
C GLY A 6 20.05 -32.08 -7.92
N GLY A 7 18.79 -32.20 -8.30
CA GLY A 7 18.12 -31.20 -9.12
C GLY A 7 17.88 -29.95 -8.29
N VAL A 8 18.60 -28.87 -8.59
CA VAL A 8 18.21 -27.52 -8.19
C VAL A 8 16.80 -27.29 -8.73
N ARG A 9 15.80 -27.24 -7.86
CA ARG A 9 14.46 -26.80 -8.27
C ARG A 9 14.57 -25.33 -8.65
N MET A 10 14.57 -25.06 -9.95
CA MET A 10 14.34 -23.72 -10.48
C MET A 10 12.95 -23.28 -9.99
N SER A 11 12.91 -22.23 -9.17
CA SER A 11 11.67 -21.56 -8.78
C SER A 11 10.87 -21.24 -10.04
N SER A 12 9.64 -21.73 -10.15
CA SER A 12 8.84 -21.52 -11.36
C SER A 12 8.47 -20.05 -11.50
N ASN A 13 8.89 -19.41 -12.58
CA ASN A 13 8.50 -18.05 -12.96
C ASN A 13 7.07 -17.98 -13.54
N ALA A 14 6.21 -18.93 -13.14
CA ALA A 14 4.85 -19.00 -13.65
C ALA A 14 4.03 -17.83 -13.08
N PRO A 15 3.27 -17.09 -13.91
CA PRO A 15 2.49 -15.95 -13.46
C PRO A 15 1.57 -16.30 -12.28
N ILE A 16 1.61 -15.47 -11.25
CA ILE A 16 0.69 -15.55 -10.12
C ILE A 16 -0.36 -14.44 -10.28
N PRO A 17 -1.66 -14.76 -10.24
CA PRO A 17 -2.71 -13.75 -10.41
C PRO A 17 -2.54 -12.58 -9.45
N PRO A 18 -2.85 -11.34 -9.85
CA PRO A 18 -2.74 -10.20 -8.96
C PRO A 18 -3.67 -10.34 -7.76
N LEU A 19 -3.33 -9.65 -6.67
CA LEU A 19 -4.20 -9.45 -5.52
C LEU A 19 -4.95 -8.14 -5.74
N VAL A 20 -6.28 -8.19 -5.75
CA VAL A 20 -7.13 -7.01 -5.91
C VAL A 20 -7.86 -6.70 -4.61
N ARG A 21 -7.89 -5.44 -4.21
CA ARG A 21 -8.69 -4.92 -3.10
C ARG A 21 -9.43 -3.69 -3.55
N THR A 22 -10.64 -3.52 -3.02
CA THR A 22 -11.47 -2.36 -3.30
C THR A 22 -12.00 -1.80 -1.99
N THR A 23 -12.06 -0.48 -1.93
CA THR A 23 -12.76 0.22 -0.87
C THR A 23 -13.48 1.43 -1.44
N GLN A 24 -14.43 1.99 -0.69
CA GLN A 24 -15.08 3.25 -1.01
C GLN A 24 -14.97 4.20 0.18
N VAL A 25 -14.83 5.48 -0.11
CA VAL A 25 -14.85 6.57 0.87
C VAL A 25 -15.80 7.65 0.40
N ALA A 26 -16.39 8.35 1.35
CA ALA A 26 -17.25 9.50 1.06
C ALA A 26 -16.39 10.77 0.86
N TRP A 27 -15.22 10.67 0.25
CA TRP A 27 -14.38 11.85 -0.04
C TRP A 27 -14.36 12.08 -1.54
N PRO A 28 -14.33 13.35 -2.01
CA PRO A 28 -14.05 13.60 -3.41
C PRO A 28 -12.72 12.97 -3.84
N GLN A 29 -12.63 12.61 -5.12
CA GLN A 29 -11.50 11.89 -5.71
C GLN A 29 -10.15 12.51 -5.36
N GLU A 30 -10.05 13.84 -5.49
CA GLU A 30 -8.84 14.59 -5.19
C GLU A 30 -8.45 14.50 -3.70
N SER A 31 -9.39 14.67 -2.78
CA SER A 31 -9.12 14.53 -1.35
C SER A 31 -8.70 13.10 -0.99
N ALA A 32 -9.30 12.09 -1.62
CA ALA A 32 -8.91 10.70 -1.39
C ALA A 32 -7.46 10.44 -1.84
N PHE A 33 -7.08 10.92 -3.02
CA PHE A 33 -5.71 10.77 -3.53
C PHE A 33 -4.68 11.45 -2.61
N TRP A 34 -4.91 12.71 -2.24
CA TRP A 34 -3.97 13.46 -1.42
C TRP A 34 -3.84 12.91 -0.01
N ARG A 35 -4.96 12.50 0.62
CA ARG A 35 -4.91 11.80 1.92
C ARG A 35 -4.16 10.50 1.85
N PHE A 36 -4.35 9.72 0.77
CA PHE A 36 -3.64 8.45 0.63
C PHE A 36 -2.13 8.66 0.55
N THR A 37 -1.69 9.70 -0.16
CA THR A 37 -0.27 9.89 -0.50
C THR A 37 0.45 10.89 0.38
N GLN A 38 -0.02 12.14 0.50
CA GLN A 38 0.69 13.19 1.25
C GLN A 38 0.51 13.04 2.76
N ASP A 39 -0.65 12.54 3.20
CA ASP A 39 -0.90 12.27 4.63
C ASP A 39 -0.44 10.86 5.04
N PHE A 40 0.40 10.19 4.24
CA PHE A 40 0.80 8.79 4.45
C PHE A 40 1.35 8.55 5.86
N GLY A 41 2.21 9.43 6.36
CA GLY A 41 2.76 9.32 7.72
C GLY A 41 1.75 9.51 8.84
N ALA A 42 0.61 10.16 8.57
CA ALA A 42 -0.45 10.40 9.56
C ALA A 42 -1.41 9.22 9.70
N TRP A 43 -1.69 8.50 8.60
CA TRP A 43 -2.65 7.38 8.63
C TRP A 43 -1.99 6.00 8.57
N TRP A 44 -0.78 5.85 8.03
CA TRP A 44 -0.14 4.54 7.95
C TRP A 44 0.06 3.97 9.36
N PRO A 45 -0.36 2.71 9.62
CA PRO A 45 -0.36 2.15 10.97
C PRO A 45 1.05 1.71 11.39
N ILE A 46 1.93 2.67 11.68
CA ILE A 46 3.36 2.45 11.96
C ILE A 46 3.60 1.44 13.09
N ARG A 47 2.74 1.40 14.11
CA ARG A 47 2.91 0.45 15.24
C ARG A 47 2.79 -1.01 14.82
N THR A 48 2.02 -1.31 13.78
CA THR A 48 1.70 -2.69 13.37
C THR A 48 2.26 -3.06 12.00
N HIS A 49 2.54 -2.08 11.13
CA HIS A 49 2.91 -2.32 9.72
C HIS A 49 4.21 -1.61 9.29
N SER A 50 5.00 -1.09 10.23
CA SER A 50 6.37 -0.65 9.95
C SER A 50 7.37 -1.79 10.09
N VAL A 51 8.43 -1.75 9.27
CA VAL A 51 9.50 -2.76 9.32
C VAL A 51 10.39 -2.55 10.55
N GLY A 52 10.68 -1.30 10.90
CA GLY A 52 11.40 -0.92 12.12
C GLY A 52 10.60 -1.04 13.42
N GLY A 53 9.29 -1.29 13.35
CA GLY A 53 8.42 -1.39 14.52
C GLY A 53 8.54 -0.17 15.44
N ALA A 54 8.89 -0.40 16.71
CA ALA A 54 9.06 0.67 17.71
C ALA A 54 10.18 1.68 17.40
N LYS A 55 11.09 1.37 16.46
CA LYS A 55 12.12 2.30 16.02
C LYS A 55 11.60 3.32 15.00
N THR A 56 10.45 3.04 14.37
CA THR A 56 9.89 3.86 13.30
C THR A 56 9.19 5.09 13.85
N ARG A 57 9.66 6.26 13.42
CA ARG A 57 9.09 7.57 13.75
C ARG A 57 7.96 7.96 12.79
N SER A 58 8.15 7.72 11.48
CA SER A 58 7.19 8.12 10.45
C SER A 58 7.36 7.29 9.18
N ALA A 59 6.34 7.30 8.32
CA ALA A 59 6.38 6.76 6.98
C ALA A 59 6.15 7.90 5.97
N VAL A 60 6.88 7.88 4.86
CA VAL A 60 6.89 8.95 3.86
C VAL A 60 6.57 8.34 2.50
N PHE A 61 5.75 9.05 1.73
CA PHE A 61 5.46 8.78 0.33
C PHE A 61 5.84 10.01 -0.48
N GLU A 62 6.91 9.93 -1.27
CA GLU A 62 7.34 11.06 -2.11
C GLU A 62 6.51 11.10 -3.40
N GLY A 63 5.60 12.08 -3.49
CA GLY A 63 4.61 12.20 -4.57
C GLY A 63 5.16 12.69 -5.91
N ARG A 64 6.02 11.88 -6.55
CA ARG A 64 6.57 12.11 -7.90
C ARG A 64 7.14 10.82 -8.47
N VAL A 65 7.25 10.70 -9.80
CA VAL A 65 7.99 9.59 -10.43
C VAL A 65 9.44 9.58 -9.92
N GLY A 66 9.93 8.39 -9.56
CA GLY A 66 11.24 8.19 -8.93
C GLY A 66 11.28 8.52 -7.44
N GLY A 67 10.20 9.04 -6.86
CA GLY A 67 10.07 9.25 -5.42
C GLY A 67 10.04 7.93 -4.66
N THR A 68 10.54 7.93 -3.43
CA THR A 68 10.58 6.74 -2.58
C THR A 68 9.37 6.65 -1.65
N ILE A 69 9.03 5.42 -1.28
CA ILE A 69 8.17 5.12 -0.14
C ILE A 69 9.08 4.49 0.92
N HIS A 70 9.19 5.12 2.08
CA HIS A 70 10.15 4.71 3.09
C HIS A 70 9.67 5.03 4.50
N GLU A 71 10.22 4.34 5.50
CA GLU A 71 10.12 4.75 6.89
C GLU A 71 11.37 5.51 7.33
N ILE A 72 11.16 6.41 8.29
CA ILE A 72 12.19 7.16 9.00
C ILE A 72 12.20 6.68 10.44
N PHE A 73 13.39 6.34 10.94
CA PHE A 73 13.60 5.91 12.32
C PHE A 73 13.87 7.09 13.26
N HIS A 74 13.77 6.86 14.57
CA HIS A 74 14.07 7.88 15.58
C HIS A 74 15.53 8.37 15.55
N ASP A 75 16.46 7.55 15.06
CA ASP A 75 17.88 7.91 14.89
C ASP A 75 18.18 8.63 13.55
N GLY A 76 17.14 8.90 12.74
CA GLY A 76 17.27 9.52 11.43
C GLY A 76 17.58 8.55 10.29
N GLY A 77 17.83 7.27 10.57
CA GLY A 77 17.97 6.22 9.57
C GLY A 77 16.69 6.02 8.75
N ARG A 78 16.83 5.38 7.58
CA ARG A 78 15.71 5.14 6.66
C ARG A 78 15.70 3.69 6.16
N SER A 79 14.50 3.20 5.85
CA SER A 79 14.30 1.91 5.18
C SER A 79 13.32 2.07 4.03
N ILE A 80 13.78 1.77 2.82
CA ILE A 80 13.01 1.93 1.58
C ILE A 80 12.11 0.72 1.37
N TRP A 81 10.84 0.98 1.13
CA TRP A 81 9.82 -0.02 0.83
C TRP A 81 9.50 -0.09 -0.67
N GLY A 82 9.74 1.00 -1.41
CA GLY A 82 9.37 1.09 -2.81
C GLY A 82 9.75 2.40 -3.47
N THR A 83 9.53 2.45 -4.78
CA THR A 83 9.76 3.60 -5.66
C THR A 83 8.54 3.83 -6.54
N VAL A 84 8.12 5.09 -6.67
CA VAL A 84 7.00 5.52 -7.51
C VAL A 84 7.38 5.42 -8.98
N LEU A 85 6.62 4.64 -9.73
CA LEU A 85 6.76 4.40 -11.16
C LEU A 85 5.83 5.31 -11.98
N VAL A 86 4.61 5.56 -11.48
CA VAL A 86 3.62 6.45 -12.10
C VAL A 86 3.04 7.37 -11.05
N TRP A 87 2.93 8.66 -11.38
CA TRP A 87 2.30 9.68 -10.56
C TRP A 87 1.32 10.48 -11.43
N ASP A 88 0.02 10.20 -11.29
CA ASP A 88 -1.06 10.77 -12.10
C ASP A 88 -2.21 11.25 -11.18
N PRO A 89 -2.00 12.34 -10.42
CA PRO A 89 -3.02 12.88 -9.52
C PRO A 89 -4.23 13.43 -10.29
N PRO A 90 -5.47 13.26 -9.79
CA PRO A 90 -5.84 12.51 -8.58
C PRO A 90 -6.19 11.05 -8.86
N ARG A 91 -5.87 10.52 -10.04
CA ARG A 91 -6.48 9.30 -10.59
C ARG A 91 -5.72 8.04 -10.23
N ARG A 92 -4.38 8.10 -10.20
CA ARG A 92 -3.56 6.89 -10.22
C ARG A 92 -2.17 7.10 -9.67
N VAL A 93 -1.70 6.09 -8.94
CA VAL A 93 -0.29 5.95 -8.56
C VAL A 93 0.15 4.51 -8.72
N VAL A 94 1.36 4.29 -9.20
CA VAL A 94 1.98 2.95 -9.31
C VAL A 94 3.35 2.99 -8.67
N PHE A 95 3.71 1.99 -7.88
CA PHE A 95 5.00 1.90 -7.21
C PHE A 95 5.48 0.45 -7.04
N THR A 96 6.79 0.27 -6.96
CA THR A 96 7.38 -1.01 -6.53
C THR A 96 7.12 -1.24 -5.04
N TRP A 97 7.06 -2.50 -4.60
CA TRP A 97 6.81 -2.82 -3.20
C TRP A 97 7.61 -4.03 -2.71
N HIS A 98 8.56 -3.77 -1.80
CA HIS A 98 9.52 -4.75 -1.28
C HIS A 98 9.96 -4.46 0.18
N PRO A 99 9.05 -4.14 1.13
CA PRO A 99 9.44 -3.93 2.52
C PRO A 99 10.17 -5.16 3.08
N SER A 100 11.30 -4.92 3.75
CA SER A 100 12.22 -5.95 4.28
C SER A 100 12.82 -6.90 3.25
N ARG A 101 12.75 -6.58 1.95
CA ARG A 101 13.23 -7.43 0.87
C ARG A 101 14.10 -6.65 -0.13
N PRO A 102 15.00 -7.34 -0.85
CA PRO A 102 15.77 -6.71 -1.91
C PRO A 102 14.85 -6.15 -3.02
N PRO A 103 15.17 -4.97 -3.60
CA PRO A 103 14.36 -4.34 -4.66
C PRO A 103 14.13 -5.22 -5.89
N GLU A 104 15.03 -6.15 -6.19
CA GLU A 104 14.96 -7.08 -7.33
C GLU A 104 13.79 -8.05 -7.20
N THR A 105 13.30 -8.25 -5.97
CA THR A 105 12.15 -9.11 -5.66
C THR A 105 10.83 -8.34 -5.56
N ALA A 106 10.83 -7.06 -5.93
CA ALA A 106 9.68 -6.18 -5.74
C ALA A 106 8.49 -6.60 -6.59
N GLY A 107 7.34 -6.67 -5.91
CA GLY A 107 6.05 -6.63 -6.59
C GLY A 107 5.75 -5.21 -7.04
N GLU A 108 4.64 -5.04 -7.72
CA GLU A 108 4.14 -3.73 -8.13
C GLU A 108 2.75 -3.50 -7.53
N VAL A 109 2.51 -2.30 -7.02
CA VAL A 109 1.22 -1.88 -6.50
C VAL A 109 0.72 -0.72 -7.34
N GLU A 110 -0.45 -0.92 -7.95
CA GLU A 110 -1.22 0.11 -8.61
C GLU A 110 -2.42 0.47 -7.74
N ILE A 111 -2.68 1.77 -7.58
CA ILE A 111 -3.84 2.29 -6.89
C ILE A 111 -4.55 3.25 -7.83
N ARG A 112 -5.83 2.97 -8.07
CA ARG A 112 -6.74 3.82 -8.84
C ARG A 112 -7.80 4.42 -7.93
N PHE A 113 -8.07 5.70 -8.13
CA PHE A 113 -9.11 6.46 -7.48
C PHE A 113 -10.16 6.79 -8.54
N GLU A 114 -11.38 6.31 -8.36
CA GLU A 114 -12.46 6.41 -9.33
C GLU A 114 -13.64 7.12 -8.65
N PRO A 115 -14.30 8.12 -9.29
CA PRO A 115 -15.53 8.69 -8.75
C PRO A 115 -16.58 7.60 -8.50
N ALA A 116 -17.37 7.75 -7.45
CA ALA A 116 -18.42 6.80 -7.07
C ALA A 116 -19.66 7.53 -6.52
N ASP A 117 -20.85 7.00 -6.78
CA ASP A 117 -22.13 7.61 -6.36
C ASP A 117 -22.40 7.54 -4.84
N THR A 118 -21.38 7.25 -4.04
CA THR A 118 -21.47 7.30 -2.58
C THR A 118 -21.59 8.75 -2.12
N ARG A 119 -22.78 9.19 -1.70
CA ARG A 119 -22.96 10.53 -1.14
C ARG A 119 -22.20 10.69 0.17
N SER A 120 -21.65 11.88 0.35
CA SER A 120 -20.89 12.25 1.55
C SER A 120 -21.49 13.42 2.30
N THR A 121 -21.48 13.34 3.62
CA THR A 121 -21.67 14.46 4.56
C THR A 121 -20.35 14.97 5.15
N TYR A 122 -19.20 14.48 4.67
CA TYR A 122 -17.90 14.93 5.17
C TYR A 122 -17.69 16.40 4.78
N PRO A 123 -17.32 17.28 5.73
CA PRO A 123 -16.95 18.65 5.38
C PRO A 123 -15.79 18.61 4.38
N ARG A 124 -15.91 19.38 3.29
CA ARG A 124 -14.78 19.64 2.39
C ARG A 124 -13.64 20.16 3.27
N PHE A 125 -12.56 19.40 3.38
CA PHE A 125 -11.34 19.99 3.89
C PHE A 125 -10.89 20.97 2.82
N ALA A 126 -11.03 22.26 3.11
CA ALA A 126 -10.28 23.30 2.45
C ALA A 126 -8.81 23.13 2.88
N ASP A 127 -8.17 22.07 2.41
CA ASP A 127 -6.72 22.06 2.40
C ASP A 127 -6.34 23.16 1.39
N ALA A 128 -5.56 24.14 1.82
CA ALA A 128 -5.16 25.30 0.99
C ALA A 128 -4.45 24.87 -0.31
N ARG A 129 -4.05 23.60 -0.42
CA ARG A 129 -3.46 22.97 -1.61
C ARG A 129 -4.49 22.49 -2.65
N ILE A 130 -5.76 22.29 -2.25
CA ILE A 130 -6.88 21.88 -3.13
C ILE A 130 -7.55 23.10 -3.79
N ALA A 131 -7.08 24.32 -3.47
CA ALA A 131 -7.60 25.56 -4.04
C ALA A 131 -6.97 25.88 -5.41
N ALA A 132 -7.20 25.04 -6.40
CA ALA A 132 -7.10 25.45 -7.80
C ALA A 132 -7.94 24.51 -8.66
N THR A 133 -8.93 25.06 -9.37
CA THR A 133 -9.68 24.44 -10.50
C THR A 133 -11.04 23.79 -10.22
N THR A 134 -11.73 24.03 -9.10
CA THR A 134 -13.16 23.62 -8.98
C THR A 134 -14.09 24.79 -9.33
N PRO A 135 -14.93 24.70 -10.41
CA PRO A 135 -16.00 25.66 -10.66
C PRO A 135 -17.04 25.66 -9.53
N PRO A 136 -17.77 26.77 -9.31
CA PRO A 136 -18.85 26.82 -8.33
C PRO A 136 -20.09 26.12 -8.91
N ASP A 137 -20.26 24.83 -8.63
CA ASP A 137 -21.55 24.18 -8.83
C ASP A 137 -21.84 23.22 -7.66
N ASP A 138 -22.93 23.50 -6.94
CA ASP A 138 -23.32 22.88 -5.66
C ASP A 138 -24.02 21.52 -5.85
N GLY A 139 -23.48 20.71 -6.76
CA GLY A 139 -23.90 19.32 -6.94
C GLY A 139 -23.43 18.41 -5.80
N PRO A 140 -24.11 17.26 -5.56
CA PRO A 140 -23.66 16.29 -4.57
C PRO A 140 -22.24 15.83 -4.89
N VAL A 141 -21.32 15.97 -3.93
CA VAL A 141 -19.96 15.47 -4.06
C VAL A 141 -20.02 13.94 -4.05
N THR A 142 -19.67 13.34 -5.18
CA THR A 142 -19.53 11.90 -5.32
C THR A 142 -18.33 11.43 -4.49
N GLY A 143 -18.51 10.29 -3.82
CA GLY A 143 -17.43 9.62 -3.11
C GLY A 143 -16.39 9.05 -4.07
N THR A 144 -15.44 8.31 -3.52
CA THR A 144 -14.35 7.70 -4.29
C THR A 144 -14.30 6.21 -4.04
N ARG A 145 -14.32 5.43 -5.12
CA ARG A 145 -13.92 4.03 -5.13
C ARG A 145 -12.41 3.95 -5.34
N VAL A 146 -11.72 3.26 -4.44
CA VAL A 146 -10.30 2.98 -4.54
C VAL A 146 -10.08 1.52 -4.88
N VAL A 147 -9.32 1.27 -5.94
CA VAL A 147 -8.93 -0.08 -6.37
C VAL A 147 -7.42 -0.21 -6.22
N LEU A 148 -6.99 -1.16 -5.38
CA LEU A 148 -5.60 -1.55 -5.23
C LEU A 148 -5.36 -2.87 -5.94
N VAL A 149 -4.36 -2.92 -6.81
CA VAL A 149 -3.87 -4.12 -7.48
C VAL A 149 -2.41 -4.33 -7.10
N HIS A 150 -2.10 -5.47 -6.49
CA HIS A 150 -0.71 -5.87 -6.22
C HIS A 150 -0.36 -7.07 -7.11
N SER A 151 0.59 -6.89 -8.02
CA SER A 151 1.00 -7.82 -9.07
C SER A 151 2.48 -8.22 -8.96
N HIS A 152 2.94 -9.01 -9.92
CA HIS A 152 4.32 -9.49 -10.04
C HIS A 152 4.81 -10.32 -8.84
N TRP A 153 3.93 -11.15 -8.29
CA TRP A 153 4.23 -11.98 -7.12
C TRP A 153 5.30 -13.03 -7.39
N GLU A 154 5.40 -13.53 -8.62
CA GLU A 154 6.40 -14.52 -9.04
C GLU A 154 7.84 -14.08 -8.75
N ARG A 155 8.10 -12.76 -8.70
CA ARG A 155 9.39 -12.18 -8.30
C ARG A 155 9.76 -12.43 -6.83
N CYS A 156 8.82 -12.87 -6.01
CA CYS A 156 9.04 -13.22 -4.60
C CYS A 156 9.59 -14.64 -4.39
N GLY A 157 9.81 -15.43 -5.45
CA GLY A 157 10.37 -16.77 -5.39
C GLY A 157 9.42 -17.82 -4.77
N ASP A 158 9.99 -18.89 -4.21
CA ASP A 158 9.26 -20.10 -3.79
C ASP A 158 8.14 -19.85 -2.74
N GLY A 159 8.18 -18.71 -2.04
CA GLY A 159 7.16 -18.28 -1.07
C GLY A 159 6.03 -17.41 -1.63
N ALA A 160 6.06 -17.06 -2.92
CA ALA A 160 5.22 -16.02 -3.52
C ALA A 160 3.71 -16.21 -3.28
N ARG A 161 3.19 -17.43 -3.46
CA ARG A 161 1.75 -17.71 -3.28
C ARG A 161 1.30 -17.54 -1.83
N ARG A 162 2.15 -17.92 -0.87
CA ARG A 162 1.89 -17.72 0.55
C ARG A 162 1.95 -16.25 0.91
N MET A 163 2.96 -15.54 0.41
CA MET A 163 3.14 -14.10 0.62
C MET A 163 1.92 -13.32 0.10
N ARG A 164 1.48 -13.60 -1.14
CA ARG A 164 0.27 -13.02 -1.75
C ARG A 164 -0.97 -13.14 -0.85
N ARG A 165 -1.20 -14.33 -0.27
CA ARG A 165 -2.34 -14.55 0.63
C ARG A 165 -2.25 -13.68 1.89
N GLY A 166 -1.07 -13.59 2.50
CA GLY A 166 -0.84 -12.76 3.70
C GLY A 166 -1.10 -11.28 3.45
N TYR A 167 -0.62 -10.75 2.33
CA TYR A 167 -0.88 -9.36 1.92
C TYR A 167 -2.36 -9.06 1.69
N GLY A 168 -3.19 -10.07 1.39
CA GLY A 168 -4.63 -9.91 1.24
C GLY A 168 -5.33 -9.39 2.49
N LEU A 169 -4.85 -9.76 3.69
CA LEU A 169 -5.37 -9.26 4.96
C LEU A 169 -4.76 -7.91 5.32
N GLY A 170 -3.45 -7.74 5.09
CA GLY A 170 -2.73 -6.49 5.34
C GLY A 170 -3.32 -5.32 4.56
N TRP A 171 -3.50 -5.47 3.23
CA TRP A 171 -4.09 -4.41 2.42
C TRP A 171 -5.52 -4.04 2.81
N ARG A 172 -6.33 -5.01 3.22
CA ARG A 172 -7.68 -4.73 3.71
C ARG A 172 -7.63 -3.84 4.95
N TYR A 173 -6.80 -4.21 5.92
CA TYR A 173 -6.63 -3.46 7.16
C TYR A 173 -6.11 -2.04 6.90
N VAL A 174 -5.05 -1.90 6.11
CA VAL A 174 -4.42 -0.61 5.77
C VAL A 174 -5.42 0.32 5.07
N LEU A 175 -6.23 -0.21 4.14
CA LEU A 175 -7.28 0.58 3.46
C LEU A 175 -8.43 0.97 4.40
N ASP A 176 -8.79 0.13 5.37
CA ASP A 176 -9.80 0.47 6.38
C ASP A 176 -9.32 1.57 7.35
N VAL A 177 -8.04 1.50 7.76
CA VAL A 177 -7.40 2.56 8.55
C VAL A 177 -7.39 3.88 7.78
N TRP A 178 -6.92 3.86 6.53
CA TRP A 178 -6.93 5.03 5.65
C TRP A 178 -8.34 5.62 5.48
N ALA A 179 -9.35 4.77 5.26
CA ALA A 179 -10.75 5.18 5.09
C ALA A 179 -11.43 5.68 6.38
N GLY A 180 -10.71 5.75 7.51
CA GLY A 180 -11.28 6.15 8.80
C GLY A 180 -12.27 5.14 9.40
N ARG A 181 -12.40 3.95 8.80
CA ARG A 181 -13.23 2.86 9.32
C ARG A 181 -12.50 2.14 10.44
N ARG A 182 -12.36 2.82 11.58
CA ARG A 182 -11.81 2.23 12.80
C ARG A 182 -12.84 1.29 13.42
N THR A 183 -12.82 0.02 13.05
CA THR A 183 -13.40 -1.00 13.93
C THR A 183 -12.40 -1.24 15.05
N PHE A 184 -12.78 -0.92 16.29
CA PHE A 184 -12.03 -1.28 17.50
C PHE A 184 -11.76 -2.80 17.63
N THR A 185 -12.41 -3.62 16.79
CA THR A 185 -12.45 -5.10 16.88
C THR A 185 -11.39 -5.86 16.08
N VAL A 186 -10.27 -5.24 15.70
CA VAL A 186 -9.08 -6.01 15.26
C VAL A 186 -7.83 -5.50 15.96
N LEU A 187 -7.86 -5.56 17.29
CA LEU A 187 -6.67 -5.45 18.14
C LEU A 187 -5.86 -6.76 18.20
N ALA A 188 -6.10 -7.72 17.29
CA ALA A 188 -5.54 -9.08 17.39
C ALA A 188 -4.94 -9.61 16.07
N LEU A 189 -4.13 -8.81 15.36
CA LEU A 189 -3.24 -9.35 14.33
C LEU A 189 -1.82 -8.80 14.54
N ASP A 190 -1.14 -9.35 15.55
CA ASP A 190 0.33 -9.45 15.67
C ASP A 190 0.99 -10.23 14.49
N ALA A 191 0.33 -10.35 13.34
CA ALA A 191 0.45 -11.52 12.47
C ALA A 191 1.18 -11.29 11.15
N ILE A 192 1.58 -10.06 10.78
CA ILE A 192 2.40 -9.85 9.57
C ILE A 192 3.89 -9.73 9.91
N THR A 193 4.22 -9.10 11.04
CA THR A 193 5.61 -8.96 11.51
C THR A 193 6.21 -10.31 11.97
N ALA A 194 5.38 -11.24 12.45
CA ALA A 194 5.78 -12.61 12.74
C ALA A 194 5.90 -13.48 11.47
N LEU A 195 5.16 -13.17 10.39
CA LEU A 195 5.10 -14.04 9.20
C LEU A 195 6.37 -14.01 8.36
N VAL A 196 7.18 -12.96 8.47
CA VAL A 196 8.48 -12.81 7.82
C VAL A 196 9.63 -13.38 8.68
N ARG A 197 9.49 -13.41 10.02
CA ARG A 197 10.51 -14.00 10.91
C ARG A 197 10.58 -15.53 10.84
N VAL A 198 9.49 -16.21 10.44
CA VAL A 198 9.43 -17.68 10.33
C VAL A 198 10.19 -18.25 9.10
N PHE A 199 10.58 -17.42 8.12
CA PHE A 199 11.40 -17.86 6.96
C PHE A 199 12.92 -17.73 7.19
N LYS A 200 13.34 -17.42 8.43
CA LYS A 200 14.74 -17.49 8.88
C LYS A 200 14.86 -18.46 10.07
N ARG A 201 14.54 -19.72 9.85
CA ARG A 201 15.27 -20.84 10.46
C ARG A 201 15.70 -21.77 9.34
#